data_AF-A0A970GTQ0-F1
#
_entry.id   AF-A0A970GTQ0-F1
#
_cell.length_a   1.000
_cell.length_b   1.000
_cell.length_c   1.000
_cell.angle_alpha   90.00
_cell.angle_beta   90.00
_cell.angle_gamma   90.00
#
_symmetry.space_group_name_H-M   'P 1'
#
loop_
_entity.id
_entity.type
_entity.pdbx_description
1 polymer ?
#
loop_
_entity_poly.entity_id
_entity_poly.type
_entity_poly.pdbx_seq_one_letter_code
_entity_poly.pdbx_strand_id
1 'polypeptide(L)'
;MPPLRACPRHRMGVEPGTALHAQVAGGQQLPDADAQLDALALAEQLLTAQGFERYEISNYARPGRACRHNLAVWRGADYLGLGPAAASRIGRRRWTNRPDLDAWLAAVRQGEPPPRASEDLWTDEEDAVERLVFALRLNGGIDPADLARRVPALAGRARDWEARLARLASRGITERPPGAASHWRLTARGREVADAVIADLL
;
A
#
# COMPACT_ATOMS: atom_id res chain seq x y z
N MET A 1 -5.46 25.82 16.54
CA MET A 1 -5.65 24.79 15.49
C MET A 1 -5.65 23.42 16.14
N PRO A 2 -6.56 22.50 15.79
CA PRO A 2 -6.47 21.12 16.27
C PRO A 2 -5.18 20.46 15.71
N PRO A 3 -4.48 19.62 16.49
CA PRO A 3 -3.28 18.94 16.00
C PRO A 3 -3.64 17.95 14.88
N LEU A 4 -2.80 17.90 13.84
CA LEU A 4 -2.89 16.92 12.76
C LEU A 4 -2.85 15.49 13.34
N ARG A 5 -3.68 14.60 12.78
CA ARG A 5 -3.87 13.22 13.29
C ARG A 5 -3.28 12.14 12.38
N ALA A 6 -3.20 12.42 11.08
CA ALA A 6 -2.59 11.58 10.06
C ALA A 6 -1.88 12.47 9.02
N CYS A 7 -0.81 11.97 8.43
CA CYS A 7 -0.03 12.67 7.40
C CYS A 7 0.31 11.71 6.25
N PRO A 8 -0.37 11.82 5.09
CA PRO A 8 0.00 11.07 3.89
C PRO A 8 1.23 11.66 3.21
N ARG A 9 2.07 10.79 2.69
CA ARG A 9 3.31 11.18 2.03
C ARG A 9 3.69 10.20 0.92
N HIS A 10 3.51 10.63 -0.32
CA HIS A 10 3.92 9.87 -1.50
C HIS A 10 4.73 10.74 -2.45
N ARG A 11 5.58 10.09 -3.25
CA ARG A 11 6.12 10.69 -4.46
C ARG A 11 4.98 10.84 -5.46
N MET A 12 4.91 11.97 -6.16
CA MET A 12 4.02 12.11 -7.32
C MET A 12 4.77 11.65 -8.57
N GLY A 13 4.23 10.66 -9.27
CA GLY A 13 4.69 10.29 -10.61
C GLY A 13 4.18 11.29 -11.64
N VAL A 14 4.96 11.52 -12.70
CA VAL A 14 4.52 12.29 -13.86
C VAL A 14 3.87 11.32 -14.84
N GLU A 15 2.55 11.22 -14.81
CA GLU A 15 1.81 10.39 -15.75
C GLU A 15 1.25 11.21 -16.92
N PRO A 16 1.33 10.69 -18.16
CA PRO A 16 0.77 11.36 -19.33
C PRO A 16 -0.70 11.79 -19.12
N GLY A 17 -1.01 13.02 -19.53
CA GLY A 17 -2.36 13.59 -19.41
C GLY A 17 -2.74 14.14 -18.03
N THR A 18 -1.87 14.05 -17.02
CA THR A 18 -2.09 14.68 -15.72
C THR A 18 -1.75 16.17 -15.71
N ALA A 19 -2.30 16.93 -14.76
CA ALA A 19 -1.94 18.33 -14.57
C ALA A 19 -0.43 18.52 -14.29
N LEU A 20 0.18 17.59 -13.55
CA LEU A 20 1.62 17.61 -13.28
C LEU A 20 2.43 17.41 -14.56
N HIS A 21 1.99 16.53 -15.46
CA HIS A 21 2.62 16.36 -16.78
C HIS A 21 2.57 17.65 -17.60
N ALA A 22 1.46 18.37 -17.60
CA ALA A 22 1.37 19.67 -18.28
C ALA A 22 2.30 20.71 -17.66
N GLN A 23 2.44 20.74 -16.33
CA GLN A 23 3.36 21.65 -15.65
C GLN A 23 4.82 21.35 -15.99
N VAL A 24 5.22 20.08 -15.95
CA VAL A 24 6.58 19.65 -16.29
C VAL A 24 6.90 19.93 -17.76
N ALA A 25 5.98 19.63 -18.66
CA ALA A 25 6.09 19.99 -20.07
C ALA A 25 6.18 21.52 -20.28
N GLY A 26 5.55 22.30 -19.39
CA GLY A 26 5.64 23.76 -19.34
C GLY A 26 6.89 24.32 -18.65
N GLY A 27 7.85 23.47 -18.28
CA GLY A 27 9.14 23.89 -17.70
C GLY A 27 9.24 23.81 -16.17
N GLN A 28 8.21 23.30 -15.47
CA GLN A 28 8.30 23.03 -14.04
C GLN A 28 9.40 21.98 -13.78
N GLN A 29 10.44 22.38 -13.07
CA GLN A 29 11.47 21.46 -12.61
C GLN A 29 10.99 20.71 -11.36
N LEU A 30 11.15 19.39 -11.38
CA LEU A 30 10.92 18.56 -10.22
C LEU A 30 12.24 18.34 -9.47
N PRO A 31 12.20 18.14 -8.14
CA PRO A 31 13.38 17.71 -7.41
C PRO A 31 13.91 16.40 -8.01
N ASP A 32 15.23 16.24 -8.04
CA ASP A 32 15.85 14.98 -8.46
C ASP A 32 15.62 13.86 -7.43
N ALA A 33 16.13 12.66 -7.71
CA ALA A 33 15.92 11.51 -6.85
C ALA A 33 16.54 11.72 -5.45
N ASP A 34 17.71 12.34 -5.36
CA ASP A 34 18.43 12.54 -4.12
C ASP A 34 17.70 13.58 -3.23
N ALA A 35 17.29 14.70 -3.82
CA ALA A 35 16.49 15.71 -3.11
C ALA A 35 15.14 15.15 -2.61
N GLN A 36 14.53 14.22 -3.35
CA GLN A 36 13.32 13.54 -2.89
C GLN A 36 13.59 12.61 -1.71
N LEU A 37 14.70 11.86 -1.74
CA LEU A 37 15.10 10.97 -0.64
C LEU A 37 15.47 11.77 0.61
N ASP A 38 16.19 12.88 0.47
CA ASP A 38 16.53 13.78 1.57
C ASP A 38 15.28 14.38 2.20
N ALA A 39 14.32 14.82 1.37
CA ALA A 39 13.03 15.25 1.87
C ALA A 39 12.38 14.09 2.64
N LEU A 40 12.33 12.88 2.07
CA LEU A 40 11.75 11.69 2.69
C LEU A 40 12.33 11.42 4.08
N ALA A 41 13.65 11.44 4.20
CA ALA A 41 14.36 11.31 5.47
C ALA A 41 13.99 12.43 6.46
N LEU A 42 13.99 13.69 6.01
CA LEU A 42 13.70 14.83 6.87
C LEU A 42 12.29 14.76 7.49
N ALA A 43 11.25 14.45 6.71
CA ALA A 43 9.92 14.37 7.33
C ALA A 43 9.69 13.11 8.16
N GLU A 44 10.40 11.98 7.93
CA GLU A 44 10.40 10.87 8.90
C GLU A 44 10.96 11.36 10.26
N GLN A 45 12.08 12.08 10.25
CA GLN A 45 12.67 12.66 11.46
C GLN A 45 11.71 13.62 12.17
N LEU A 46 11.15 14.59 11.43
CA LEU A 46 10.24 15.60 12.00
C LEU A 46 8.95 14.98 12.54
N LEU A 47 8.33 14.05 11.81
CA LEU A 47 7.08 13.42 12.22
C LEU A 47 7.30 12.52 13.44
N THR A 48 8.38 11.75 13.46
CA THR A 48 8.74 10.90 14.60
C THR A 48 9.02 11.74 15.85
N ALA A 49 9.76 12.85 15.70
CA ALA A 49 10.00 13.79 16.80
C ALA A 49 8.71 14.42 17.36
N GLN A 50 7.63 14.46 16.58
CA GLN A 50 6.30 14.93 16.98
C GLN A 50 5.36 13.80 17.45
N GLY A 51 5.88 12.58 17.64
CA GLY A 51 5.13 11.43 18.15
C GLY A 51 4.20 10.76 17.12
N PHE A 52 4.48 10.93 15.83
CA PHE A 52 3.84 10.14 14.79
C PHE A 52 4.64 8.87 14.51
N GLU A 53 3.94 7.80 14.22
CA GLU A 53 4.51 6.52 13.81
C GLU A 53 4.10 6.21 12.38
N ARG A 54 5.06 5.75 11.59
CA ARG A 54 4.78 5.20 10.27
C ARG A 54 4.06 3.86 10.43
N TYR A 55 2.84 3.76 9.93
CA TYR A 55 2.05 2.51 10.02
C TYR A 55 2.03 1.71 8.71
N GLU A 56 2.33 2.35 7.58
CA GLU A 56 2.56 1.73 6.26
C GLU A 56 3.53 2.60 5.44
N ILE A 57 4.04 2.11 4.30
CA ILE A 57 5.06 2.77 3.45
C ILE A 57 4.94 4.30 3.38
N SER A 58 3.74 4.84 3.13
CA SER A 58 3.51 6.26 2.81
C SER A 58 2.85 7.11 3.90
N ASN A 59 2.34 6.52 4.99
CA ASN A 59 1.47 7.24 5.94
C ASN A 59 1.97 7.13 7.38
N TYR A 60 1.79 8.25 8.08
CA TYR A 60 2.10 8.41 9.49
C TYR A 60 0.83 8.73 10.26
N ALA A 61 0.75 8.25 11.49
CA ALA A 61 -0.32 8.61 12.42
C ALA A 61 0.20 8.58 13.85
N ARG A 62 -0.46 9.31 14.75
CA ARG A 62 -0.23 9.10 16.18
C ARG A 62 -0.68 7.70 16.60
N PRO A 63 -0.14 7.14 17.69
CA PRO A 63 -0.59 5.86 18.23
C PRO A 63 -2.13 5.80 18.34
N GLY A 64 -2.72 4.73 17.81
CA GLY A 64 -4.18 4.53 17.80
C GLY A 64 -4.96 5.47 16.86
N ARG A 65 -4.30 6.13 15.90
CA ARG A 65 -4.93 7.02 14.90
C ARG A 65 -4.66 6.63 13.45
N ALA A 66 -4.09 5.45 13.21
CA ALA A 66 -3.89 4.92 11.87
C ALA A 66 -5.21 4.83 11.09
N CYS A 67 -5.17 5.13 9.79
CA CYS A 67 -6.36 5.08 8.94
C CYS A 67 -6.91 3.64 8.88
N ARG A 68 -8.12 3.45 9.40
CA ARG A 68 -8.79 2.14 9.42
C ARG A 68 -9.00 1.59 8.01
N HIS A 69 -9.36 2.44 7.06
CA HIS A 69 -9.59 2.03 5.67
C HIS A 69 -8.29 1.56 5.00
N ASN A 70 -7.20 2.34 5.09
CA ASN A 70 -5.90 1.92 4.53
C ASN A 70 -5.45 0.60 5.15
N LEU A 71 -5.53 0.46 6.47
CA LEU A 71 -5.17 -0.79 7.14
C LEU A 71 -6.03 -1.98 6.68
N ALA A 72 -7.33 -1.77 6.44
CA ALA A 72 -8.23 -2.81 5.94
C ALA A 72 -7.82 -3.25 4.53
N VAL A 73 -7.62 -2.29 3.61
CA VAL A 73 -7.16 -2.56 2.24
C VAL A 73 -5.83 -3.31 2.24
N TRP A 74 -4.85 -2.83 3.02
CA TRP A 74 -3.53 -3.44 3.07
C TRP A 74 -3.50 -4.82 3.74
N ARG A 75 -4.49 -5.13 4.58
CA ARG A 75 -4.69 -6.48 5.16
C ARG A 75 -5.51 -7.40 4.25
N GLY A 76 -5.93 -6.91 3.08
CA GLY A 76 -6.74 -7.64 2.12
C GLY A 76 -8.17 -7.89 2.59
N ALA A 77 -8.73 -6.98 3.40
CA ALA A 77 -10.14 -7.03 3.75
C ALA A 77 -11.01 -6.65 2.56
N ASP A 78 -12.27 -7.07 2.62
CA ASP A 78 -13.31 -6.66 1.69
C ASP A 78 -13.65 -5.18 1.89
N TYR A 79 -13.86 -4.47 0.78
CA TYR A 79 -14.27 -3.07 0.77
C TYR A 79 -15.14 -2.75 -0.45
N LEU A 80 -16.10 -1.85 -0.25
CA LEU A 80 -16.96 -1.34 -1.30
C LEU A 80 -16.58 0.12 -1.60
N GLY A 81 -16.21 0.39 -2.84
CA GLY A 81 -15.97 1.72 -3.35
C GLY A 81 -17.28 2.41 -3.70
N LEU A 82 -17.51 3.56 -3.09
CA LEU A 82 -18.68 4.40 -3.35
C LEU A 82 -18.26 5.65 -4.12
N GLY A 83 -19.02 5.98 -5.15
CA GLY A 83 -18.76 7.13 -6.02
C GLY A 83 -18.21 6.75 -7.39
N PRO A 84 -18.12 7.72 -8.31
CA PRO A 84 -17.52 7.53 -9.62
C PRO A 84 -16.05 7.15 -9.50
N ALA A 85 -15.56 6.30 -10.42
CA ALA A 85 -14.20 5.76 -10.43
C ALA A 85 -13.78 4.94 -9.19
N ALA A 86 -14.67 4.74 -8.21
CA ALA A 86 -14.33 4.03 -6.98
C ALA A 86 -14.05 2.54 -7.24
N ALA A 87 -13.00 2.02 -6.61
CA ALA A 87 -12.61 0.62 -6.67
C ALA A 87 -13.25 -0.18 -5.52
N SER A 88 -13.59 -1.43 -5.79
CA SER A 88 -14.17 -2.36 -4.82
C SER A 88 -13.51 -3.73 -4.88
N ARG A 89 -13.52 -4.41 -3.73
CA ARG A 89 -13.08 -5.78 -3.54
C ARG A 89 -14.06 -6.51 -2.64
N ILE A 90 -14.63 -7.61 -3.12
CA ILE A 90 -15.36 -8.57 -2.28
C ILE A 90 -14.88 -9.98 -2.62
N GLY A 91 -14.22 -10.64 -1.67
CA GLY A 91 -13.48 -11.88 -1.90
C GLY A 91 -12.41 -11.68 -3.00
N ARG A 92 -12.52 -12.47 -4.07
CA ARG A 92 -11.64 -12.41 -5.26
C ARG A 92 -12.19 -11.56 -6.40
N ARG A 93 -13.39 -10.99 -6.21
CA ARG A 93 -13.99 -10.10 -7.20
C ARG A 93 -13.44 -8.70 -7.01
N ARG A 94 -13.08 -8.05 -8.12
CA ARG A 94 -12.65 -6.64 -8.19
C ARG A 94 -13.50 -5.94 -9.21
N TRP A 95 -13.86 -4.69 -8.94
CA TRP A 95 -14.46 -3.84 -9.97
C TRP A 95 -14.19 -2.37 -9.68
N THR A 96 -14.30 -1.57 -10.72
CA THR A 96 -14.27 -0.10 -10.64
C THR A 96 -15.57 0.46 -11.19
N ASN A 97 -16.10 1.49 -10.55
CA ASN A 97 -17.23 2.24 -11.09
C ASN A 97 -16.76 3.11 -12.27
N ARG A 98 -17.65 3.42 -13.23
CA ARG A 98 -17.35 4.42 -14.26
C ARG A 98 -17.10 5.79 -13.62
N PRO A 99 -16.23 6.64 -14.20
CA PRO A 99 -15.93 7.97 -13.68
C PRO A 99 -17.07 8.99 -13.87
N ASP A 100 -18.12 8.61 -14.59
CA ASP A 100 -19.28 9.46 -14.88
C ASP A 100 -20.15 9.67 -13.63
N LEU A 101 -20.19 10.92 -13.14
CA LEU A 101 -20.96 11.31 -11.96
C LEU A 101 -22.47 11.27 -12.20
N ASP A 102 -22.94 11.69 -13.37
CA ASP A 102 -24.38 11.75 -13.67
C ASP A 102 -24.96 10.34 -13.79
N ALA A 103 -24.24 9.44 -14.47
CA ALA A 103 -24.62 8.03 -14.57
C ALA A 103 -24.59 7.35 -13.20
N TRP A 104 -23.60 7.67 -12.35
CA TRP A 104 -23.53 7.14 -10.98
C TRP A 104 -24.73 7.62 -10.14
N LEU A 105 -25.03 8.92 -10.17
CA LEU A 105 -26.16 9.51 -9.43
C LEU A 105 -27.52 8.97 -9.92
N ALA A 106 -27.67 8.78 -11.23
CA ALA A 106 -28.88 8.21 -11.82
C ALA A 106 -29.14 6.79 -11.31
N ALA A 107 -28.12 5.92 -11.34
CA ALA A 107 -28.22 4.54 -10.85
C ALA A 107 -28.57 4.50 -9.34
N VAL A 108 -27.89 5.30 -8.52
CA VAL A 108 -28.15 5.37 -7.08
C VAL A 108 -29.58 5.82 -6.78
N ARG A 109 -30.11 6.82 -7.50
CA ARG A 109 -31.49 7.30 -7.34
C ARG A 109 -32.53 6.24 -7.70
N GLN A 110 -32.20 5.33 -8.61
CA GLN A 110 -33.07 4.25 -9.06
C GLN A 110 -32.91 2.96 -8.22
N GLY A 111 -31.97 2.94 -7.27
CA GLY A 111 -31.66 1.73 -6.48
C GLY A 111 -30.90 0.67 -7.28
N GLU A 112 -30.28 1.04 -8.40
CA GLU A 112 -29.54 0.14 -9.27
C GLU A 112 -28.04 0.16 -8.96
N PRO A 113 -27.31 -0.94 -9.27
CA PRO A 113 -25.85 -0.94 -9.18
C PRO A 113 -25.24 0.14 -10.08
N PRO A 114 -24.28 0.94 -9.59
CA PRO A 114 -23.60 1.90 -10.44
C PRO A 114 -22.91 1.21 -11.61
N PRO A 115 -22.88 1.85 -12.79
CA PRO A 115 -22.20 1.26 -13.93
C PRO A 115 -20.70 1.02 -13.68
N ARG A 116 -20.21 -0.14 -14.11
CA ARG A 116 -18.82 -0.56 -13.91
C ARG A 116 -17.96 -0.23 -15.13
N ALA A 117 -16.72 0.19 -14.90
CA ALA A 117 -15.70 0.36 -15.94
C ALA A 117 -14.94 -0.95 -16.17
N SER A 118 -14.67 -1.71 -15.11
CA SER A 118 -14.08 -3.05 -15.16
C SER A 118 -14.70 -3.94 -14.09
N GLU A 119 -14.71 -5.25 -14.33
CA GLU A 119 -15.01 -6.27 -13.33
C GLU A 119 -14.22 -7.54 -13.64
N ASP A 120 -13.43 -7.99 -12.66
CA ASP A 120 -12.58 -9.16 -12.79
C ASP A 120 -12.86 -10.14 -11.64
N LEU A 121 -12.75 -11.43 -11.94
CA LEU A 121 -12.72 -12.49 -10.94
C LEU A 121 -11.32 -13.11 -10.95
N TRP A 122 -10.55 -12.83 -9.91
CA TRP A 122 -9.18 -13.31 -9.81
C TRP A 122 -9.13 -14.77 -9.36
N THR A 123 -8.08 -15.46 -9.80
CA THR A 123 -7.67 -16.77 -9.31
C THR A 123 -7.25 -16.69 -7.84
N ASP A 124 -7.14 -17.85 -7.19
CA ASP A 124 -6.68 -17.91 -5.80
C ASP A 124 -5.23 -17.44 -5.66
N GLU A 125 -4.40 -17.70 -6.67
CA GLU A 125 -3.00 -17.28 -6.70
C GLU A 125 -2.87 -15.76 -6.85
N GLU A 126 -3.63 -15.13 -7.75
CA GLU A 126 -3.61 -13.68 -7.94
C GLU A 126 -4.04 -12.92 -6.68
N ASP A 127 -5.14 -13.36 -6.03
CA ASP A 127 -5.61 -12.75 -4.78
C ASP A 127 -4.58 -12.93 -3.65
N ALA A 128 -3.90 -14.08 -3.63
CA ALA A 128 -2.91 -14.41 -2.63
C ALA A 128 -1.61 -13.60 -2.78
N VAL A 129 -1.13 -13.46 -4.02
CA VAL A 129 0.00 -12.60 -4.39
C VAL A 129 -0.26 -11.16 -3.97
N GLU A 130 -1.44 -10.60 -4.25
CA GLU A 130 -1.80 -9.24 -3.80
C GLU A 130 -1.80 -9.11 -2.28
N ARG A 131 -2.35 -10.08 -1.55
CA ARG A 131 -2.33 -10.07 -0.08
C ARG A 131 -0.92 -10.04 0.48
N LEU A 132 0.02 -10.78 -0.12
CA LEU A 132 1.44 -10.72 0.24
C LEU A 132 2.01 -9.33 -0.03
N VAL A 133 1.85 -8.83 -1.26
CA VAL A 133 2.34 -7.52 -1.72
C VAL A 133 1.90 -6.44 -0.74
N PHE A 134 0.61 -6.42 -0.38
CA PHE A 134 0.04 -5.41 0.51
C PHE A 134 0.46 -5.58 1.97
N ALA A 135 0.57 -6.81 2.46
CA ALA A 135 1.00 -7.04 3.84
C ALA A 135 2.43 -6.54 4.08
N LEU A 136 3.32 -6.66 3.10
CA LEU A 136 4.70 -6.13 3.16
C LEU A 136 4.76 -4.60 3.15
N ARG A 137 3.71 -3.90 2.67
CA ARG A 137 3.61 -2.43 2.75
C ARG A 137 3.29 -1.94 4.16
N LEU A 138 2.80 -2.82 5.04
CA LEU A 138 2.57 -2.46 6.44
C LEU A 138 3.90 -2.43 7.20
N ASN A 139 4.10 -1.40 8.03
CA ASN A 139 5.32 -1.29 8.83
C ASN A 139 5.42 -2.39 9.90
N GLY A 140 4.29 -3.02 10.24
CA GLY A 140 4.23 -4.21 11.10
C GLY A 140 4.82 -5.47 10.48
N GLY A 141 5.03 -5.48 9.15
CA GLY A 141 5.61 -6.63 8.46
C GLY A 141 4.72 -7.85 8.38
N ILE A 142 5.33 -9.01 8.16
CA ILE A 142 4.67 -10.31 7.98
C ILE A 142 5.37 -11.41 8.78
N ASP A 143 4.60 -12.40 9.22
CA ASP A 143 5.11 -13.73 9.56
C ASP A 143 4.78 -14.66 8.39
N PRO A 144 5.78 -15.22 7.68
CA PRO A 144 5.54 -16.05 6.50
C PRO A 144 4.66 -17.27 6.78
N ALA A 145 4.81 -17.90 7.96
CA ALA A 145 4.00 -19.05 8.34
C ALA A 145 2.56 -18.65 8.67
N ASP A 146 2.38 -17.52 9.37
CA ASP A 146 1.05 -16.99 9.64
C ASP A 146 0.30 -16.57 8.36
N LEU A 147 1.00 -15.90 7.45
CA LEU A 147 0.44 -15.49 6.17
C LEU A 147 0.04 -16.71 5.33
N ALA A 148 0.88 -17.74 5.28
CA ALA A 148 0.59 -19.02 4.63
C ALA A 148 -0.61 -19.76 5.24
N ARG A 149 -0.84 -19.67 6.56
CA ARG A 149 -2.04 -20.22 7.20
C ARG A 149 -3.30 -19.44 6.82
N ARG A 150 -3.22 -18.10 6.77
CA ARG A 150 -4.36 -17.23 6.44
C ARG A 150 -4.71 -17.24 4.96
N VAL A 151 -3.75 -17.57 4.11
CA VAL A 151 -3.90 -17.58 2.65
C VAL A 151 -3.41 -18.93 2.11
N PRO A 152 -4.28 -19.97 2.05
CA PRO A 152 -3.88 -21.34 1.74
C PRO A 152 -3.13 -21.52 0.40
N ALA A 153 -3.43 -20.68 -0.60
CA ALA A 153 -2.70 -20.67 -1.87
C ALA A 153 -1.17 -20.43 -1.69
N LEU A 154 -0.78 -19.77 -0.59
CA LEU A 154 0.62 -19.46 -0.27
C LEU A 154 1.30 -20.52 0.62
N ALA A 155 0.61 -21.61 0.98
CA ALA A 155 1.11 -22.58 1.95
C ALA A 155 2.51 -23.14 1.62
N GLY A 156 2.79 -23.35 0.33
CA GLY A 156 4.09 -23.84 -0.15
C GLY A 156 5.22 -22.81 -0.17
N ARG A 157 4.91 -21.51 0.02
CA ARG A 157 5.87 -20.41 -0.20
C ARG A 157 6.56 -19.92 1.07
N ALA A 158 6.04 -20.25 2.25
CA ALA A 158 6.54 -19.74 3.53
C ALA A 158 8.05 -19.96 3.74
N ARG A 159 8.56 -21.15 3.42
CA ARG A 159 10.00 -21.46 3.58
C ARG A 159 10.88 -20.68 2.63
N ASP A 160 10.45 -20.52 1.37
CA ASP A 160 11.18 -19.75 0.36
C ASP A 160 11.23 -18.26 0.75
N TRP A 161 10.11 -17.69 1.19
CA TRP A 161 10.09 -16.32 1.69
C TRP A 161 10.96 -16.12 2.91
N GLU A 162 10.93 -17.04 3.89
CA GLU A 162 11.80 -16.97 5.05
C GLU A 162 13.28 -16.87 4.63
N ALA A 163 13.70 -17.69 3.67
CA ALA A 163 15.06 -17.67 3.14
C ALA A 163 15.39 -16.37 2.39
N ARG A 164 14.48 -15.88 1.52
CA ARG A 164 14.66 -14.63 0.78
C ARG A 164 14.69 -13.41 1.70
N LEU A 165 13.80 -13.35 2.69
CA LEU A 165 13.76 -12.29 3.72
C LEU A 165 15.03 -12.32 4.58
N ALA A 166 15.55 -13.49 4.96
CA ALA A 166 16.81 -13.60 5.68
C ALA A 166 18.01 -13.12 4.83
N ARG A 167 18.03 -13.43 3.52
CA ARG A 167 19.04 -12.93 2.59
C ARG A 167 18.98 -11.40 2.42
N LEU A 168 17.79 -10.82 2.43
CA LEU A 168 17.62 -9.37 2.41
C LEU A 168 18.06 -8.72 3.73
N ALA A 169 17.95 -9.43 4.84
CA ALA A 169 18.36 -8.95 6.14
C ALA A 169 19.87 -8.78 6.26
N SER A 170 20.66 -9.68 5.66
CA SER A 170 22.12 -9.52 5.59
C SER A 170 22.56 -8.29 4.79
N ARG A 171 21.66 -7.71 4.00
CA ARG A 171 21.85 -6.47 3.23
C ARG A 171 21.22 -5.24 3.92
N GLY A 172 20.64 -5.40 5.10
CA GLY A 172 19.96 -4.34 5.86
C GLY A 172 18.65 -3.87 5.25
N ILE A 173 17.99 -4.71 4.44
CA ILE A 173 16.73 -4.39 3.76
C ILE A 173 15.51 -4.83 4.58
N THR A 174 15.61 -5.97 5.23
CA THR A 174 14.59 -6.51 6.15
C THR A 174 15.18 -6.72 7.53
N GLU A 175 14.33 -6.76 8.54
CA GLU A 175 14.72 -7.04 9.91
C GLU A 175 13.62 -7.78 10.66
N ARG A 176 14.01 -8.43 11.76
CA ARG A 176 13.07 -9.02 12.72
C ARG A 176 12.86 -8.06 13.89
N PRO A 177 11.61 -7.71 14.23
CA PRO A 177 11.35 -6.90 15.41
C PRO A 177 11.83 -7.59 16.70
N PRO A 178 12.30 -6.85 17.72
CA PRO A 178 12.61 -7.42 19.02
C PRO A 178 11.41 -8.18 19.60
N GLY A 179 11.64 -9.41 20.07
CA GLY A 179 10.58 -10.25 20.64
C GLY A 179 9.66 -10.95 19.62
N ALA A 180 9.88 -10.78 18.31
CA ALA A 180 9.08 -11.42 17.26
C ALA A 180 9.97 -12.14 16.23
N ALA A 181 10.57 -13.27 16.65
CA ALA A 181 11.58 -13.98 15.86
C ALA A 181 11.09 -14.54 14.51
N SER A 182 9.78 -14.74 14.33
CA SER A 182 9.16 -15.19 13.09
C SER A 182 8.63 -14.05 12.21
N HIS A 183 8.66 -12.81 12.69
CA HIS A 183 8.16 -11.65 11.94
C HIS A 183 9.29 -10.92 11.21
N TRP A 184 9.01 -10.54 9.98
CA TRP A 184 9.88 -9.74 9.13
C TRP A 184 9.20 -8.44 8.75
N ARG A 185 9.93 -7.33 8.85
CA ARG A 185 9.50 -6.04 8.31
C ARG A 185 10.61 -5.41 7.48
N LEU A 186 10.23 -4.45 6.64
CA LEU A 186 11.20 -3.63 5.90
C LEU A 186 11.87 -2.64 6.86
N THR A 187 13.20 -2.50 6.75
CA THR A 187 13.96 -1.42 7.40
C THR A 187 13.61 -0.07 6.74
N ALA A 188 14.18 1.04 7.25
CA ALA A 188 14.06 2.33 6.57
C ALA A 188 14.50 2.26 5.10
N ARG A 189 15.68 1.68 4.87
CA ARG A 189 16.22 1.42 3.53
C ARG A 189 15.35 0.45 2.73
N GLY A 190 14.82 -0.61 3.36
CA GLY A 190 13.96 -1.56 2.66
C GLY A 190 12.67 -0.95 2.13
N ARG A 191 12.15 0.09 2.79
CA ARG A 191 10.93 0.78 2.34
C ARG A 191 11.16 1.65 1.11
N GLU A 192 12.38 2.14 0.88
CA GLU A 192 12.76 2.89 -0.32
C GLU A 192 12.78 1.98 -1.56
N VAL A 193 13.05 0.68 -1.36
CA VAL A 193 13.11 -0.33 -2.43
C VAL A 193 12.00 -1.39 -2.30
N ALA A 194 10.88 -1.04 -1.66
CA ALA A 194 9.81 -1.97 -1.33
C ALA A 194 9.28 -2.73 -2.56
N ASP A 195 9.10 -2.03 -3.68
CA ASP A 195 8.60 -2.65 -4.92
C ASP A 195 9.58 -3.71 -5.46
N ALA A 196 10.89 -3.48 -5.36
CA ALA A 196 11.91 -4.46 -5.75
C ALA A 196 11.95 -5.66 -4.80
N VAL A 197 11.76 -5.43 -3.49
CA VAL A 197 11.65 -6.52 -2.51
C VAL A 197 10.42 -7.37 -2.79
N ILE A 198 9.28 -6.73 -3.07
CA ILE A 198 8.05 -7.43 -3.40
C ILE A 198 8.25 -8.26 -4.68
N ALA A 199 8.85 -7.69 -5.72
CA ALA A 199 9.16 -8.42 -6.95
C ALA A 199 10.10 -9.62 -6.72
N ASP A 200 11.10 -9.49 -5.84
CA ASP A 200 12.00 -10.60 -5.46
C ASP A 200 11.29 -11.69 -4.64
N LEU A 201 10.10 -11.46 -4.09
CA LEU A 201 9.34 -12.43 -3.31
C LEU A 201 8.23 -13.13 -4.12
N LEU A 202 7.88 -12.60 -5.29
CA LEU A 202 6.98 -13.24 -6.24
C LEU A 202 7.69 -14.34 -7.03
#